data_AF-A0A431LBW3-F1
#
_entry.id   AF-A0A431LBW3-F1
#
_cell.length_a   1.000
_cell.length_b   1.000
_cell.length_c   1.000
_cell.angle_alpha   90.00
_cell.angle_beta   90.00
_cell.angle_gamma   90.00
#
_symmetry.space_group_name_H-M   'P 1'
#
loop_
_entity.id
_entity.type
_entity.pdbx_description
1 polymer ?
#
loop_
_entity_poly.entity_id
_entity_poly.type
_entity_poly.pdbx_seq_one_letter_code
_entity_poly.pdbx_strand_id
1 'polypeptide(L)'
;MDQFKGLNQWARRKVNRTKLVHEVGKEIRAGGKEVPFDRVRRVACVEKRVYSRVRARYKLFAGDLHRYTLANGTVLEEYVQEVMESGGPCYCIALRDQHGKPVPKSLWSDRELAAV
;
A
#
# COMPACT_ATOMS: atom_id res chain seq x y z
N MET A 1 -1.80 -22.18 -8.24
CA MET A 1 -0.86 -21.43 -7.35
C MET A 1 -1.61 -20.24 -6.75
N ASP A 2 -1.44 -19.90 -5.48
CA ASP A 2 -2.03 -18.68 -4.90
C ASP A 2 -1.44 -17.42 -5.57
N GLN A 3 -2.31 -16.51 -6.02
CA GLN A 3 -1.95 -15.26 -6.69
C GLN A 3 -2.43 -14.06 -5.89
N PHE A 4 -1.51 -13.17 -5.50
CA PHE A 4 -1.86 -11.94 -4.80
C PHE A 4 -1.89 -10.76 -5.78
N LYS A 5 -3.08 -10.38 -6.25
CA LYS A 5 -3.24 -9.28 -7.21
C LYS A 5 -3.09 -7.91 -6.53
N GLY A 6 -3.52 -7.81 -5.27
CA GLY A 6 -3.36 -6.60 -4.47
C GLY A 6 -4.40 -5.51 -4.82
N LEU A 7 -4.00 -4.26 -4.65
CA LEU A 7 -4.86 -3.08 -4.88
C LEU A 7 -5.08 -2.80 -6.37
N ASN A 8 -6.27 -2.28 -6.70
CA ASN A 8 -6.54 -1.73 -8.02
C ASN A 8 -5.62 -0.51 -8.33
N GLN A 9 -5.61 -0.07 -9.59
CA GLN A 9 -4.69 0.98 -10.03
C GLN A 9 -4.88 2.30 -9.27
N TRP A 10 -6.12 2.69 -8.99
CA TRP A 10 -6.42 3.93 -8.27
C TRP A 10 -5.93 3.88 -6.83
N ALA A 11 -6.24 2.81 -6.10
CA ALA A 11 -5.85 2.61 -4.72
C ALA A 11 -4.33 2.56 -4.58
N ARG A 12 -3.65 1.83 -5.48
CA ARG A 12 -2.18 1.78 -5.53
C ARG A 12 -1.56 3.16 -5.71
N ARG A 13 -2.11 4.00 -6.61
CA ARG A 13 -1.65 5.39 -6.80
C ARG A 13 -1.89 6.24 -5.56
N LYS A 14 -3.03 6.04 -4.87
CA LYS A 14 -3.40 6.79 -3.67
C LYS A 14 -2.41 6.55 -2.53
N VAL A 15 -2.05 5.29 -2.28
CA VAL A 15 -1.20 4.89 -1.13
C VAL A 15 0.31 5.03 -1.42
N ASN A 16 0.71 5.05 -2.69
CA ASN A 16 2.11 5.28 -3.10
C ASN A 16 2.40 6.75 -3.47
N ARG A 17 1.56 7.69 -3.01
CA ARG A 17 1.75 9.11 -3.34
C ARG A 17 3.06 9.61 -2.74
N THR A 18 3.87 10.24 -3.57
CA THR A 18 5.11 10.91 -3.16
C THR A 18 5.03 12.40 -3.46
N LYS A 19 5.83 13.20 -2.75
CA LYS A 19 6.00 14.64 -2.99
C LYS A 19 7.50 14.95 -3.10
N LEU A 20 7.86 15.83 -4.03
CA LEU A 20 9.19 16.42 -4.07
C LEU A 20 9.31 17.41 -2.91
N VAL A 21 10.31 17.19 -2.06
CA VAL A 21 10.62 18.03 -0.91
C VAL A 21 12.05 18.52 -1.07
N HIS A 22 12.25 19.80 -0.78
CA HIS A 22 13.57 20.41 -0.65
C HIS A 22 14.06 20.17 0.78
N GLU A 23 15.15 19.42 0.92
CA GLU A 23 15.75 19.09 2.20
C GLU A 23 17.06 19.88 2.32
N VAL A 24 17.17 20.71 3.36
CA VAL A 24 18.39 21.42 3.73
C VAL A 24 18.76 21.00 5.14
N GLY A 25 20.00 20.59 5.35
CA GLY A 25 20.43 20.11 6.65
C GLY A 25 21.89 19.72 6.71
N LYS A 26 22.24 18.91 7.71
CA LYS A 26 23.58 18.36 7.90
C LYS A 26 23.49 16.85 8.11
N GLU A 27 24.34 16.11 7.42
CA GLU A 27 24.58 14.69 7.65
C GLU A 27 25.75 14.54 8.64
N ILE A 28 25.52 13.84 9.75
CA ILE A 28 26.60 13.47 10.68
C ILE A 28 27.15 12.11 10.23
N ARG A 29 28.37 12.10 9.69
CA ARG A 29 29.03 10.87 9.24
C ARG A 29 29.69 10.14 10.40
N ALA A 30 30.06 8.88 10.17
CA ALA A 30 30.89 8.11 11.09
C ALA A 30 32.17 8.92 11.41
N GLY A 31 32.41 9.16 12.71
CA GLY A 31 33.48 10.05 13.19
C GLY A 31 33.04 11.46 13.56
N GLY A 32 31.74 11.77 13.55
CA GLY A 32 31.20 13.05 14.03
C GLY A 32 31.36 14.22 13.05
N LYS A 33 31.90 13.97 11.85
CA LYS A 33 32.04 14.99 10.81
C LYS A 33 30.66 15.38 10.28
N GLU A 34 30.31 16.65 10.46
CA GLU A 34 29.12 17.25 9.88
C GLU A 34 29.35 17.65 8.42
N VAL A 35 28.47 17.21 7.51
CA VAL A 35 28.49 17.59 6.10
C VAL A 35 27.15 18.25 5.76
N PRO A 36 27.12 19.54 5.39
CA PRO A 36 25.89 20.17 4.96
C PRO A 36 25.39 19.55 3.65
N PHE A 37 24.08 19.46 3.51
CA PHE A 37 23.45 19.06 2.26
C PHE A 37 22.29 20.00 1.93
N ASP A 38 22.08 20.18 0.63
CA ASP A 38 20.95 20.86 0.02
C ASP A 38 20.54 19.99 -1.17
N ARG A 39 19.34 19.41 -1.12
CA ARG A 39 18.87 18.49 -2.17
C ARG A 39 17.37 18.48 -2.31
N VAL A 40 16.91 18.03 -3.48
CA VAL A 40 15.51 17.74 -3.73
C VAL A 40 15.30 16.24 -3.79
N ARG A 41 14.35 15.70 -3.01
CA ARG A 41 14.05 14.27 -2.94
C ARG A 41 12.55 14.00 -2.99
N ARG A 42 12.15 12.87 -3.59
CA ARG A 42 10.79 12.34 -3.45
C ARG A 42 10.64 11.63 -2.10
N VAL A 43 9.70 12.11 -1.28
CA VAL A 43 9.36 11.53 0.03
C VAL A 43 7.95 10.94 -0.05
N ALA A 44 7.73 9.78 0.58
CA ALA A 44 6.41 9.18 0.69
C ALA A 44 5.49 10.07 1.52
N CYS A 45 4.26 10.31 1.04
CA CYS A 45 3.25 11.09 1.76
C CYS A 45 2.37 10.23 2.67
N VAL A 46 2.75 8.98 2.86
CA VAL A 46 1.94 7.94 3.50
C VAL A 46 2.86 7.10 4.36
N GLU A 47 2.50 6.95 5.63
CA GLU A 47 3.08 5.93 6.48
C GLU A 47 2.41 4.59 6.20
N LYS A 48 3.21 3.54 5.94
CA LYS A 48 2.73 2.20 5.60
C LYS A 48 3.19 1.21 6.67
N ARG A 49 2.26 0.46 7.26
CA ARG A 49 2.56 -0.63 8.21
C ARG A 49 1.81 -1.89 7.82
N VAL A 50 2.45 -3.05 7.95
CA VAL A 50 1.75 -4.34 7.88
C VAL A 50 0.90 -4.47 9.13
N TYR A 51 -0.38 -4.80 8.97
CA TYR A 51 -1.28 -5.01 10.12
C TYR A 51 -1.88 -6.42 10.15
N SER A 52 -1.95 -7.11 9.02
CA SER A 52 -2.46 -8.47 8.93
C SER A 52 -1.86 -9.21 7.74
N ARG A 53 -2.15 -10.50 7.62
CA ARG A 53 -1.74 -11.36 6.50
C ARG A 53 -2.92 -12.12 5.94
N VAL A 54 -2.94 -12.30 4.63
CA VAL A 54 -3.94 -13.13 3.94
C VAL A 54 -3.51 -14.58 4.03
N ARG A 55 -4.36 -15.42 4.63
CA ARG A 55 -4.17 -16.87 4.62
C ARG A 55 -4.33 -17.40 3.20
N ALA A 56 -3.31 -18.11 2.72
CA ALA A 56 -3.33 -18.76 1.41
C ALA A 56 -3.99 -20.15 1.49
N ARG A 57 -4.37 -20.70 0.33
CA ARG A 57 -4.90 -22.06 0.20
C ARG A 57 -3.78 -23.09 0.04
N TYR A 58 -2.78 -22.81 -0.79
CA TYR A 58 -1.69 -23.73 -1.13
C TYR A 58 -0.33 -23.29 -0.56
N LYS A 59 -0.27 -22.14 0.10
CA LYS A 59 0.91 -21.61 0.80
C LYS A 59 0.51 -21.19 2.22
N LEU A 60 1.50 -20.87 3.07
CA LEU A 60 1.24 -20.38 4.42
C LEU A 60 0.52 -19.02 4.40
N PHE A 61 0.97 -18.09 3.54
CA PHE A 61 0.38 -16.77 3.35
C PHE A 61 0.38 -16.38 1.87
N ALA A 62 -0.68 -15.69 1.43
CA ALA A 62 -0.79 -15.16 0.07
C ALA A 62 -0.11 -13.78 -0.06
N GLY A 63 -0.19 -12.96 0.99
CA GLY A 63 0.40 -11.63 1.05
C GLY A 63 0.10 -10.89 2.36
N ASP A 64 0.76 -9.76 2.56
CA ASP A 64 0.54 -8.86 3.69
C ASP A 64 -0.58 -7.86 3.36
N LEU A 65 -1.39 -7.52 4.37
CA LEU A 65 -2.34 -6.41 4.35
C LEU A 65 -1.77 -5.23 5.14
N HIS A 66 -1.92 -4.04 4.58
CA HIS A 66 -1.32 -2.83 5.11
C HIS A 66 -2.35 -1.84 5.64
N ARG A 67 -1.95 -1.13 6.70
CA ARG A 67 -2.59 0.10 7.17
C ARG A 67 -1.76 1.28 6.69
N TYR A 68 -2.45 2.30 6.20
CA TYR A 68 -1.90 3.52 5.67
C TYR A 68 -2.36 4.71 6.49
N THR A 69 -1.42 5.54 6.95
CA THR A 69 -1.73 6.85 7.55
C THR A 69 -1.32 7.93 6.55
N LEU A 70 -2.30 8.66 6.00
CA LEU A 70 -2.05 9.75 5.06
C LEU A 70 -1.58 11.01 5.81
N ALA A 71 -0.90 11.92 5.11
CA ALA A 71 -0.41 13.18 5.67
C ALA A 71 -1.49 14.07 6.32
N ASN A 72 -2.76 13.90 5.95
CA ASN A 72 -3.90 14.62 6.55
C ASN A 72 -4.53 13.88 7.74
N GLY A 73 -3.88 12.82 8.25
CA GLY A 73 -4.38 12.00 9.36
C GLY A 73 -5.41 10.94 8.96
N THR A 74 -5.86 10.89 7.70
CA THR A 74 -6.78 9.84 7.26
C THR A 74 -6.10 8.47 7.30
N VAL A 75 -6.75 7.51 7.97
CA VAL A 75 -6.30 6.13 8.05
C VAL A 75 -7.09 5.26 7.07
N LEU A 76 -6.39 4.45 6.28
CA LEU A 76 -6.95 3.48 5.35
C LEU A 76 -6.37 2.09 5.60
N GLU A 77 -7.17 1.05 5.48
CA GLU A 77 -6.75 -0.34 5.64
C GLU A 77 -7.03 -1.15 4.39
N GLU A 78 -6.09 -2.00 4.00
CA GLU A 78 -6.29 -3.02 2.99
C GLU A 78 -7.16 -4.16 3.52
N TYR A 79 -8.12 -4.64 2.74
CA TYR A 79 -8.87 -5.85 3.05
C TYR A 79 -9.10 -6.68 1.80
N VAL A 80 -9.28 -8.00 1.96
CA VAL A 80 -9.65 -8.89 0.85
C VAL A 80 -11.08 -8.57 0.45
N GLN A 81 -11.26 -8.04 -0.76
CA GLN A 81 -12.57 -7.80 -1.34
C GLN A 81 -13.15 -9.10 -1.89
N GLU A 82 -12.37 -9.80 -2.71
CA GLU A 82 -12.83 -10.97 -3.47
C GLU A 82 -11.67 -11.96 -3.67
N VAL A 83 -11.99 -13.25 -3.74
CA VAL A 83 -11.04 -14.32 -4.08
C VAL A 83 -11.56 -15.09 -5.30
N MET A 84 -11.00 -14.79 -6.46
CA MET A 84 -11.39 -15.41 -7.73
C MET A 84 -10.64 -16.73 -7.97
N GLU A 85 -11.25 -17.68 -8.69
CA GLU A 85 -10.56 -18.90 -9.15
C GLU A 85 -10.11 -18.77 -10.61
N SER A 86 -8.80 -18.69 -10.84
CA SER A 86 -8.21 -18.59 -12.19
C SER A 86 -6.87 -19.32 -12.20
N GLY A 87 -6.91 -20.64 -12.45
CA GLY A 87 -5.73 -21.52 -12.26
C GLY A 87 -5.24 -21.61 -10.78
N GLY A 88 -6.09 -21.15 -9.86
CA GLY A 88 -5.85 -21.00 -8.42
C GLY A 88 -6.45 -19.72 -7.85
N PRO A 89 -6.46 -19.56 -6.51
CA PRO A 89 -7.09 -18.42 -5.84
C PRO A 89 -6.31 -17.13 -6.10
N CYS A 90 -7.04 -16.10 -6.52
CA CYS A 90 -6.58 -14.77 -6.84
C CYS A 90 -7.16 -13.76 -5.85
N TYR A 91 -6.33 -13.24 -4.95
CA TYR A 91 -6.75 -12.34 -3.87
C TYR A 91 -6.75 -10.88 -4.35
N CYS A 92 -7.95 -10.31 -4.49
CA CYS A 92 -8.17 -8.91 -4.88
C CYS A 92 -8.39 -8.06 -3.63
N ILE A 93 -7.59 -7.01 -3.46
CA ILE A 93 -7.56 -6.19 -2.25
C ILE A 93 -8.16 -4.81 -2.55
N ALA A 94 -8.94 -4.29 -1.60
CA ALA A 94 -9.50 -2.93 -1.63
C ALA A 94 -9.14 -2.17 -0.35
N LEU A 95 -9.48 -0.88 -0.31
CA LEU A 95 -9.26 -0.01 0.86
C LEU A 95 -10.58 0.22 1.58
N ARG A 96 -10.51 0.25 2.91
CA ARG A 96 -11.58 0.74 3.79
C ARG A 96 -11.04 1.82 4.72
N ASP A 97 -11.92 2.68 5.22
CA ASP A 97 -11.54 3.68 6.22
C ASP A 97 -11.42 3.05 7.63
N GLN A 98 -11.05 3.88 8.60
CA GLN A 98 -10.92 3.49 10.01
C GLN A 98 -12.22 2.97 10.65
N HIS A 99 -13.38 3.24 10.04
CA HIS A 99 -14.69 2.76 10.48
C HIS A 99 -15.11 1.48 9.74
N GLY A 100 -14.23 0.94 8.90
CA GLY A 100 -14.48 -0.26 8.11
C GLY A 100 -15.30 -0.02 6.85
N LYS A 101 -15.62 1.24 6.50
CA LYS A 101 -16.39 1.55 5.29
C LYS A 101 -15.50 1.46 4.05
N PRO A 102 -15.90 0.71 3.00
CA PRO A 102 -15.12 0.64 1.76
C PRO A 102 -14.93 1.99 1.10
N VAL A 103 -13.74 2.26 0.59
CA VAL A 103 -13.44 3.40 -0.27
C VAL A 103 -13.88 3.06 -1.69
N PRO A 104 -14.93 3.69 -2.26
CA PRO A 104 -15.56 3.19 -3.50
C PRO A 104 -14.59 3.07 -4.68
N LYS A 105 -13.69 4.04 -4.85
CA LYS A 105 -12.70 4.04 -5.95
C LYS A 105 -11.62 2.96 -5.82
N SER A 106 -11.50 2.33 -4.65
CA SER A 106 -10.55 1.25 -4.42
C SER A 106 -11.11 -0.13 -4.72
N LEU A 107 -12.44 -0.23 -4.92
CA LEU A 107 -13.08 -1.49 -5.24
C LEU A 107 -12.68 -1.95 -6.64
N TRP A 108 -12.46 -3.25 -6.78
CA TRP A 108 -12.41 -3.92 -8.07
C TRP A 108 -13.82 -4.00 -8.62
N SER A 109 -14.02 -3.49 -9.84
CA SER A 109 -15.29 -3.64 -10.56
C SER A 109 -15.46 -5.05 -11.12
N ASP A 110 -16.69 -5.48 -11.40
CA ASP A 110 -16.97 -6.78 -12.00
C ASP A 110 -16.21 -6.98 -13.32
N ARG A 111 -16.05 -5.91 -14.09
CA ARG A 111 -15.27 -5.91 -15.34
C ARG A 111 -13.77 -6.17 -15.08
N GLU A 112 -13.21 -5.59 -14.02
CA GLU A 112 -11.82 -5.82 -13.65
C GLU A 112 -11.63 -7.23 -13.06
N LEU A 113 -12.60 -7.72 -12.29
CA LEU A 113 -12.60 -9.09 -11.75
C LEU A 113 -12.72 -10.14 -12.86
N ALA A 114 -13.52 -9.89 -13.89
CA ALA A 114 -13.64 -10.78 -15.06
C ALA A 114 -12.36 -10.87 -15.91
N ALA A 115 -11.41 -9.95 -15.73
CA ALA A 115 -10.15 -9.90 -16.47
C ALA A 115 -8.94 -10.45 -15.68
N VAL A 116 -9.16 -10.99 -14.47
CA VAL A 116 -8.12 -11.43 -13.51
C VAL A 116 -7.60 -12.84 -13.77
#